data_AF-A0A192B0Z6-F1
#
_entry.id   AF-A0A192B0Z6-F1
#
_cell.length_a   1.000
_cell.length_b   1.000
_cell.length_c   1.000
_cell.angle_alpha   90.00
_cell.angle_beta   90.00
_cell.angle_gamma   90.00
#
_symmetry.space_group_name_H-M   'P 1'
#
loop_
_entity.id
_entity.type
_entity.pdbx_description
1 polymer ?
#
loop_
_entity_poly.entity_id
_entity_poly.type
_entity_poly.pdbx_seq_one_letter_code
_entity_poly.pdbx_strand_id
1 'polypeptide(L)'
;MSCVAVEETLAEKVLSFLRQFAEHRAGKRNDGDNALVRHLYDVGCVVKEEQAVAHRAAAHFNDSVALDPGEFTRHKAFWENPAACMSAAPQTMGNDKQTAEEYETKLIALIHGSDKPPTFAEALGVFRDVARKRLNTIPRAHA
;
A
#
# COMPACT_ATOMS: atom_id res chain seq x y z
N MET A 1 2.28 16.09 -21.92
CA MET A 1 2.03 14.84 -21.17
C MET A 1 1.09 15.20 -20.03
N SER A 2 -0.08 14.57 -19.95
CA SER A 2 -0.95 14.68 -18.78
C SER A 2 -0.39 13.77 -17.69
N CYS A 3 -0.13 14.31 -16.49
CA CYS A 3 0.24 13.50 -15.34
C CYS A 3 -1.02 12.96 -14.66
N VAL A 4 -0.93 11.75 -14.10
CA VAL A 4 -1.95 11.18 -13.21
C VAL A 4 -2.07 12.04 -11.96
N ALA A 5 -3.28 12.12 -11.39
CA ALA A 5 -3.53 12.89 -10.17
C ALA A 5 -2.75 12.31 -8.97
N VAL A 6 -2.35 13.15 -8.03
CA VAL A 6 -1.55 12.72 -6.86
C VAL A 6 -2.38 11.82 -5.95
N GLU A 7 -3.67 12.12 -5.79
CA GLU A 7 -4.63 11.30 -5.05
C GLU A 7 -4.84 9.90 -5.65
N GLU A 8 -4.86 9.81 -6.98
CA GLU A 8 -4.95 8.54 -7.70
C GLU A 8 -3.64 7.74 -7.52
N THR A 9 -2.49 8.40 -7.68
CA THR A 9 -1.18 7.80 -7.42
C THR A 9 -1.07 7.29 -5.98
N LEU A 10 -1.57 8.05 -5.00
CA LEU A 10 -1.57 7.64 -3.60
C LEU A 10 -2.46 6.41 -3.37
N ALA A 11 -3.67 6.43 -3.94
CA ALA A 11 -4.61 5.31 -3.86
C ALA A 11 -4.01 4.03 -4.45
N GLU A 12 -3.44 4.11 -5.65
CA GLU A 12 -2.83 2.98 -6.33
C GLU A 12 -1.64 2.42 -5.56
N LYS A 13 -0.75 3.26 -5.03
CA LYS A 13 0.41 2.79 -4.25
C LYS A 13 -0.03 2.05 -2.98
N VAL A 14 -1.05 2.55 -2.29
CA VAL A 14 -1.61 1.89 -1.10
C VAL A 14 -2.25 0.56 -1.48
N LEU A 15 -3.11 0.53 -2.50
CA LEU A 15 -3.78 -0.68 -2.97
C LEU A 15 -2.77 -1.73 -3.44
N SER A 16 -1.84 -1.32 -4.30
CA SER A 16 -0.77 -2.14 -4.85
C SER A 16 0.05 -2.82 -3.76
N PHE A 17 0.45 -2.07 -2.73
CA PHE A 17 1.17 -2.63 -1.60
C PHE A 17 0.32 -3.68 -0.86
N LEU A 18 -0.89 -3.31 -0.44
CA LEU A 18 -1.73 -4.17 0.40
C LEU A 18 -2.08 -5.49 -0.29
N ARG A 19 -2.46 -5.44 -1.57
CA ARG A 19 -2.87 -6.62 -2.34
C ARG A 19 -1.68 -7.55 -2.61
N GLN A 20 -0.54 -7.02 -3.05
CA GLN A 20 0.64 -7.82 -3.35
C GLN A 20 1.25 -8.43 -2.09
N PHE A 21 1.27 -7.67 -0.99
CA PHE A 21 1.71 -8.18 0.31
C PHE A 21 0.79 -9.32 0.78
N ALA A 22 -0.53 -9.14 0.72
CA ALA A 22 -1.48 -10.18 1.11
C ALA A 22 -1.37 -11.42 0.22
N GLU A 23 -1.21 -11.25 -1.10
CA GLU A 23 -1.04 -12.34 -2.06
C GLU A 23 0.25 -13.14 -1.80
N HIS A 24 1.37 -12.46 -1.58
CA HIS A 24 2.64 -13.10 -1.29
C HIS A 24 2.58 -13.89 0.03
N ARG A 25 2.00 -13.31 1.09
CA ARG A 25 1.87 -13.97 2.39
C ARG A 25 0.83 -15.10 2.40
N ALA A 26 -0.12 -15.09 1.47
CA ALA A 26 -1.02 -16.21 1.22
C ALA A 26 -0.39 -17.32 0.36
N GLY A 27 0.89 -17.19 -0.02
CA GLY A 27 1.61 -18.16 -0.86
C GLY A 27 1.04 -18.26 -2.29
N LYS A 28 0.27 -17.26 -2.73
CA LYS A 28 -0.33 -17.21 -4.08
C LYS A 28 0.63 -16.65 -5.13
N ARG A 29 1.71 -16.03 -4.66
CA ARG A 29 2.78 -15.47 -5.47
C ARG A 29 4.15 -15.88 -4.93
N ASN A 30 4.95 -16.51 -5.79
CA ASN A 30 6.28 -17.03 -5.44
C ASN A 30 7.40 -15.99 -5.63
N ASP A 31 7.19 -14.98 -6.47
CA ASP A 31 8.08 -13.85 -6.70
C ASP A 31 7.62 -12.64 -5.87
N GLY A 32 8.23 -12.40 -4.72
CA GLY A 32 8.02 -11.14 -4.00
C GLY A 32 8.54 -9.96 -4.82
N ASP A 33 7.78 -8.87 -4.91
CA ASP A 33 8.29 -7.62 -5.48
C ASP A 33 9.15 -6.91 -4.43
N ASN A 34 10.47 -7.03 -4.60
CA ASN A 34 11.45 -6.39 -3.73
C ASN A 34 11.38 -4.86 -3.74
N ALA A 35 10.74 -4.24 -4.73
CA ALA A 35 10.55 -2.81 -4.82
C ALA A 35 9.25 -2.34 -4.13
N LEU A 36 8.40 -3.27 -3.65
CA LEU A 36 7.13 -2.96 -3.02
C LEU A 36 7.30 -2.05 -1.80
N VAL A 37 8.38 -2.22 -1.05
CA VAL A 37 8.77 -1.37 0.10
C VAL A 37 8.88 0.11 -0.25
N ARG A 38 9.12 0.47 -1.52
CA ARG A 38 9.15 1.87 -1.98
C ARG A 38 7.83 2.57 -1.75
N HIS A 39 6.70 1.87 -1.81
CA HIS A 39 5.39 2.47 -1.56
C HIS A 39 5.24 2.99 -0.13
N LEU A 40 5.97 2.43 0.85
CA LEU A 40 5.96 2.94 2.23
C LEU A 40 6.56 4.35 2.28
N TYR A 41 7.68 4.56 1.58
CA TYR A 41 8.32 5.86 1.48
C TYR A 41 7.51 6.84 0.62
N ASP A 42 7.06 6.42 -0.56
CA ASP A 42 6.30 7.27 -1.48
C ASP A 42 5.01 7.82 -0.84
N VAL A 43 4.28 6.97 -0.10
CA VAL A 43 3.08 7.38 0.66
C VAL A 43 3.45 8.42 1.72
N GLY A 44 4.56 8.21 2.42
CA GLY A 44 5.09 9.17 3.39
C GLY A 44 5.40 10.53 2.76
N CYS A 45 6.06 10.54 1.60
CA CYS A 45 6.37 11.76 0.86
C CYS A 45 5.11 12.52 0.46
N VAL A 46 4.13 11.84 -0.15
CA VAL A 46 2.88 12.50 -0.58
C VAL A 46 2.14 13.12 0.60
N VAL A 47 2.03 12.39 1.72
CA VAL A 47 1.30 12.88 2.90
C VAL A 47 2.05 14.02 3.60
N LYS A 48 3.39 13.99 3.60
CA LYS A 48 4.22 15.07 4.14
C LYS A 48 4.00 16.39 3.38
N GLU A 49 3.94 16.32 2.04
CA GLU A 49 3.75 17.49 1.19
C GLU A 49 2.31 18.03 1.24
N GLU A 50 1.29 17.16 1.18
CA GLU A 50 -0.11 17.58 1.24
C GLU A 50 -1.01 16.56 1.96
N GLN A 51 -1.25 16.78 3.25
CA GLN A 51 -2.12 15.90 4.04
C GLN A 51 -3.55 15.79 3.49
N ALA A 52 -4.04 16.82 2.80
CA ALA A 52 -5.37 16.84 2.19
C ALA A 52 -5.52 15.85 1.03
N VAL A 53 -4.43 15.49 0.32
CA VAL A 53 -4.45 14.47 -0.74
C VAL A 53 -4.95 13.14 -0.20
N ALA A 54 -4.58 12.81 1.04
CA ALA A 54 -5.02 11.58 1.66
C ALA A 54 -6.55 11.50 1.63
N HIS A 55 -7.26 12.58 1.98
CA HIS A 55 -8.72 12.59 1.97
C HIS A 55 -9.31 12.38 0.57
N ARG A 56 -8.74 13.02 -0.45
CA ARG A 56 -9.20 12.89 -1.86
C ARG A 56 -8.96 11.49 -2.43
N ALA A 57 -7.87 10.83 -2.03
CA ALA A 57 -7.52 9.49 -2.47
C ALA A 57 -8.54 8.40 -2.06
N ALA A 58 -9.47 8.68 -1.14
CA ALA A 58 -10.46 7.70 -0.70
C ALA A 58 -11.41 7.25 -1.84
N ALA A 59 -11.87 8.19 -2.67
CA ALA A 59 -12.77 7.87 -3.79
C ALA A 59 -12.05 6.99 -4.82
N HIS A 60 -10.87 7.43 -5.27
CA HIS A 60 -10.03 6.67 -6.19
C HIS A 60 -9.69 5.28 -5.68
N PHE A 61 -9.37 5.14 -4.38
CA PHE A 61 -9.06 3.84 -3.79
C PHE A 61 -10.24 2.87 -3.89
N ASN A 62 -11.47 3.33 -3.62
CA ASN A 62 -12.65 2.50 -3.72
C ASN A 62 -12.93 2.08 -5.18
N ASP A 63 -12.80 3.02 -6.12
CA ASP A 63 -12.99 2.75 -7.55
C ASP A 63 -11.95 1.76 -8.06
N SER A 64 -10.67 1.94 -7.71
CA SER A 64 -9.60 1.01 -8.06
C SER A 64 -9.86 -0.39 -7.48
N VAL A 65 -10.26 -0.50 -6.21
CA VAL A 65 -10.60 -1.79 -5.58
C VAL A 65 -11.75 -2.50 -6.32
N ALA A 66 -12.74 -1.76 -6.81
CA ALA A 66 -13.88 -2.34 -7.52
C ALA A 66 -13.51 -2.87 -8.92
N LEU A 67 -12.50 -2.27 -9.58
CA LEU A 67 -12.02 -2.67 -10.90
C LEU A 67 -10.97 -3.79 -10.85
N ASP A 68 -10.29 -3.94 -9.72
CA ASP A 68 -9.16 -4.84 -9.50
C ASP A 68 -9.42 -6.37 -9.59
N PRO A 69 -10.64 -6.91 -9.33
CA PRO A 69 -10.88 -8.35 -9.39
C PRO A 69 -10.57 -9.01 -10.74
N GLY A 70 -10.61 -8.25 -11.84
CA GLY A 70 -10.24 -8.73 -13.17
C GLY A 70 -8.73 -8.93 -13.36
N GLU A 71 -7.90 -8.21 -12.58
CA GLU A 71 -6.44 -8.23 -12.70
C GLU A 71 -5.79 -9.21 -11.72
N PHE A 72 -6.38 -9.41 -10.54
CA PHE A 72 -5.83 -10.24 -9.44
C PHE A 72 -6.52 -11.59 -9.27
N THR A 73 -6.62 -12.34 -10.36
CA THR A 73 -7.38 -13.61 -10.42
C THR A 73 -6.80 -14.75 -9.55
N ARG A 74 -5.53 -14.65 -9.13
CA ARG A 74 -4.82 -15.70 -8.37
C ARG A 74 -5.14 -15.73 -6.88
N HIS A 75 -5.69 -14.64 -6.34
CA HIS A 75 -5.96 -14.50 -4.91
C HIS A 75 -7.45 -14.49 -4.62
N LYS A 76 -8.05 -15.68 -4.46
CA LYS A 76 -9.51 -15.80 -4.38
C LYS A 76 -10.18 -14.97 -3.27
N ALA A 77 -9.57 -14.96 -2.09
CA ALA A 77 -10.05 -14.17 -0.96
C ALA A 77 -10.11 -12.65 -1.26
N PHE A 78 -9.27 -12.15 -2.17
CA PHE A 78 -9.27 -10.75 -2.55
C PHE A 78 -10.54 -10.37 -3.33
N TRP A 79 -10.99 -11.16 -4.30
CA TRP A 79 -12.21 -10.83 -5.05
C TRP A 79 -13.50 -11.11 -4.27
N GLU A 80 -13.48 -12.05 -3.32
CA GLU A 80 -14.63 -12.32 -2.46
C GLU A 80 -14.82 -11.23 -1.40
N ASN A 81 -13.74 -10.75 -0.79
CA ASN A 81 -13.79 -9.69 0.21
C ASN A 81 -12.47 -8.89 0.25
N PRO A 82 -12.29 -7.89 -0.63
CA PRO A 82 -11.03 -7.15 -0.74
C PRO A 82 -10.63 -6.49 0.58
N ALA A 83 -11.61 -5.91 1.27
CA ALA A 83 -11.39 -5.24 2.55
C ALA A 83 -10.86 -6.21 3.60
N ALA A 84 -11.49 -7.37 3.78
CA ALA A 84 -11.03 -8.37 4.76
C ALA A 84 -9.66 -8.95 4.37
N CYS A 85 -9.46 -9.24 3.08
CA CYS A 85 -8.19 -9.76 2.55
C CYS A 85 -7.01 -8.83 2.87
N MET A 86 -7.18 -7.53 2.64
CA MET A 86 -6.13 -6.53 2.84
C MET A 86 -5.99 -6.05 4.29
N SER A 87 -7.02 -6.19 5.13
CA SER A 87 -7.02 -5.64 6.50
C SER A 87 -5.96 -6.24 7.43
N ALA A 88 -5.49 -7.45 7.14
CA ALA A 88 -4.41 -8.07 7.92
C ALA A 88 -3.02 -7.51 7.58
N ALA A 89 -2.82 -7.00 6.35
CA ALA A 89 -1.50 -6.60 5.85
C ALA A 89 -0.85 -5.47 6.68
N PRO A 90 -1.55 -4.37 7.06
CA PRO A 90 -0.96 -3.34 7.90
C PRO A 90 -0.46 -3.86 9.25
N GLN A 91 -1.14 -4.85 9.83
CA GLN A 91 -0.74 -5.41 11.13
C GLN A 91 0.47 -6.33 10.99
N THR A 92 0.43 -7.27 10.04
CA THR A 92 1.45 -8.31 9.87
C THR A 92 2.78 -7.77 9.38
N MET A 93 2.79 -6.73 8.54
CA MET A 93 4.02 -6.17 7.96
C MET A 93 5.00 -5.61 9.00
N GLY A 94 4.54 -5.18 10.18
CA GLY A 94 5.46 -4.66 11.22
C GLY A 94 6.30 -5.73 11.91
N ASN A 95 5.87 -7.00 11.80
CA ASN A 95 6.62 -8.15 12.29
C ASN A 95 7.34 -8.89 11.16
N ASP A 96 7.27 -8.36 9.94
CA ASP A 96 7.81 -9.00 8.74
C ASP A 96 9.27 -8.59 8.53
N LYS A 97 10.19 -9.46 8.95
CA LYS A 97 11.64 -9.20 8.84
C LYS A 97 12.08 -8.93 7.41
N GLN A 98 11.52 -9.66 6.44
CA GLN A 98 11.85 -9.47 5.03
C GLN A 98 11.51 -8.06 4.55
N THR A 99 10.30 -7.56 4.83
CA THR A 99 9.89 -6.19 4.46
C THR A 99 10.80 -5.14 5.10
N ALA A 100 11.15 -5.32 6.38
CA ALA A 100 12.04 -4.41 7.08
C ALA A 100 13.46 -4.41 6.47
N GLU A 101 14.02 -5.59 6.19
CA GLU A 101 15.34 -5.75 5.56
C GLU A 101 15.35 -5.17 4.15
N GLU A 102 14.31 -5.39 3.35
CA GLU A 102 14.18 -4.81 2.02
C GLU A 102 14.12 -3.28 2.06
N TYR A 103 13.40 -2.71 3.04
CA TYR A 103 13.35 -1.26 3.23
C TYR A 103 14.75 -0.71 3.55
N GLU A 104 15.42 -1.26 4.56
CA GLU A 104 16.71 -0.76 5.04
C GLU A 104 17.85 -0.97 4.03
N THR A 105 17.86 -2.07 3.29
CA THR A 105 18.99 -2.43 2.41
C THR A 105 18.78 -2.04 0.96
N LYS A 106 17.55 -2.07 0.45
CA LYS A 106 17.26 -1.80 -0.97
C LYS A 106 16.73 -0.39 -1.17
N LEU A 107 15.81 0.07 -0.32
CA LEU A 107 15.17 1.37 -0.53
C LEU A 107 16.02 2.54 -0.05
N ILE A 108 16.57 2.47 1.16
CA ILE A 108 17.40 3.57 1.73
C ILE A 108 18.55 3.94 0.79
N ALA A 109 19.18 2.96 0.15
CA ALA A 109 20.27 3.16 -0.80
C ALA A 109 19.86 3.97 -2.06
N LEU A 110 18.57 4.06 -2.35
CA LEU A 110 18.01 4.78 -3.51
C LEU A 110 17.49 6.18 -3.16
N ILE A 111 17.45 6.54 -1.87
CA ILE A 111 16.99 7.86 -1.43
C ILE A 111 18.19 8.80 -1.42
N HIS A 112 18.11 9.85 -2.25
CA HIS A 112 19.11 10.90 -2.34
C HIS A 112 18.57 12.20 -1.76
N GLY A 113 19.41 12.96 -1.07
CA GLY A 113 19.05 14.24 -0.46
C GLY A 113 19.83 14.53 0.81
N SER A 114 19.68 15.73 1.34
CA SER A 114 20.30 16.15 2.61
C SER A 114 19.47 15.73 3.83
N ASP A 115 18.18 15.43 3.63
CA ASP A 115 17.30 14.98 4.70
C ASP A 115 17.62 13.54 5.09
N LYS A 116 17.61 13.28 6.39
CA LYS A 116 17.67 11.91 6.90
C LYS A 116 16.42 11.14 6.42
N PRO A 117 16.57 10.00 5.72
CA PRO A 117 15.41 9.21 5.31
C PRO A 117 14.68 8.65 6.54
N PRO A 118 13.35 8.51 6.47
CA PRO A 118 12.58 7.94 7.57
C PRO A 118 12.98 6.49 7.80
N THR A 119 13.06 6.11 9.07
CA THR A 119 13.23 4.71 9.48
C THR A 119 12.05 3.86 8.99
N PHE A 120 12.26 2.55 8.87
CA PHE A 120 11.15 1.64 8.53
C PHE A 120 9.92 1.84 9.42
N ALA A 121 10.11 2.00 10.73
CA ALA A 121 9.02 2.19 11.68
C ALA A 121 8.22 3.49 11.44
N GLU A 122 8.90 4.58 11.11
CA GLU A 122 8.26 5.87 10.80
C GLU A 122 7.45 5.80 9.50
N ALA A 123 8.06 5.28 8.43
CA ALA A 123 7.37 5.12 7.14
C ALA A 123 6.19 4.15 7.24
N LEU A 124 6.37 3.05 7.96
CA LEU A 124 5.31 2.10 8.26
C LEU A 124 4.16 2.73 9.06
N GLY A 125 4.47 3.56 10.05
CA GLY A 125 3.47 4.27 10.84
C GLY A 125 2.55 5.12 9.96
N VAL A 126 3.13 5.95 9.10
CA VAL A 126 2.37 6.79 8.15
C VAL A 126 1.56 5.92 7.20
N PHE A 127 2.18 4.90 6.60
CA PHE A 127 1.50 4.01 5.67
C PHE A 127 0.29 3.32 6.32
N ARG A 128 0.44 2.77 7.53
CA ARG A 128 -0.64 2.11 8.29
C ARG A 128 -1.82 3.03 8.51
N ASP A 129 -1.57 4.29 8.84
CA ASP A 129 -2.62 5.26 9.09
C ASP A 129 -3.39 5.62 7.82
N VAL A 130 -2.70 5.78 6.70
CA VAL A 130 -3.35 5.99 5.40
C VAL A 130 -4.12 4.75 4.99
N ALA A 131 -3.49 3.57 5.00
CA ALA A 131 -4.11 2.30 4.60
C ALA A 131 -5.37 2.00 5.42
N ARG A 132 -5.32 2.14 6.75
CA ARG A 132 -6.48 1.92 7.63
C ARG A 132 -7.63 2.86 7.30
N LYS A 133 -7.35 4.14 7.06
CA LYS A 133 -8.38 5.12 6.67
C LYS A 133 -9.03 4.78 5.32
N ARG A 134 -8.30 4.16 4.38
CA ARG A 134 -8.82 3.73 3.07
C ARG A 134 -9.57 2.40 3.13
N LEU A 135 -9.06 1.43 3.87
CA LEU A 135 -9.75 0.15 4.08
C LEU A 135 -11.13 0.34 4.72
N ASN A 136 -11.27 1.33 5.61
CA ASN A 136 -12.54 1.68 6.22
C ASN A 136 -13.54 2.36 5.26
N THR A 137 -13.11 2.80 4.07
CA THR A 137 -14.02 3.41 3.06
C THR A 137 -14.55 2.40 2.05
N ILE A 138 -13.99 1.18 1.99
CA ILE A 138 -14.49 0.14 1.09
C ILE A 138 -15.91 -0.23 1.54
N PRO A 139 -16.92 -0.16 0.64
CA PRO A 139 -18.26 -0.65 0.94
C PRO A 139 -18.21 -2.11 1.39
N ARG A 140 -18.74 -2.41 2.58
CA ARG A 140 -18.88 -3.80 3.02
C ARG A 140 -19.98 -4.44 2.17
N ALA A 141 -19.70 -5.57 1.54
CA ALA A 141 -20.74 -6.37 0.92
C ALA A 141 -21.78 -6.70 2.00
N HIS A 142 -23.04 -6.33 1.75
CA HIS A 142 -24.16 -6.75 2.60
C HIS A 142 -24.20 -8.28 2.58
N ALA A 143 -24.13 -8.88 3.77
CA ALA A 143 -24.30 -10.32 3.99
C ALA A 143 -25.71 -10.77 3.60
#